data_AF-A0A7C3XRE6-F1
#
_entry.id   AF-A0A7C3XRE6-F1
#
_cell.length_a   1.000
_cell.length_b   1.000
_cell.length_c   1.000
_cell.angle_alpha   90.00
_cell.angle_beta   90.00
_cell.angle_gamma   90.00
#
_symmetry.space_group_name_H-M   'P 1'
#
loop_
_entity.id
_entity.type
_entity.pdbx_description
1 polymer ?
#
loop_
_entity_poly.entity_id
_entity_poly.type
_entity_poly.pdbx_seq_one_letter_code
_entity_poly.pdbx_strand_id
1 'polypeptide(L)'
;MKKFLLILITISTIISQLSSITIDFKKHSGITAATRSIILPGWGQYYNEQKNKTYIFAGLCFGMLGLTLFSYNQQEEAYKKYEEKGIRDSVLYKDYENWYNTTNVFGLLTILCWSINVYDAYVNGEKYKKQYWFYFKKDKICVVYRF
;
A
#
# COMPACT_ATOMS: atom_id res chain seq x y z
N MET A 1 6.68 -12.32 -19.15
CA MET A 1 8.08 -11.99 -18.75
C MET A 1 8.47 -10.54 -19.04
N LYS A 2 8.31 -10.02 -20.27
CA LYS A 2 8.70 -8.63 -20.61
C LYS A 2 7.99 -7.53 -19.77
N LYS A 3 6.69 -7.69 -19.49
CA LYS A 3 5.91 -6.75 -18.65
C LYS A 3 6.36 -6.73 -17.17
N PHE A 4 6.71 -7.89 -16.62
CA PHE A 4 7.23 -8.00 -15.25
C PHE A 4 8.61 -7.36 -15.11
N LEU A 5 9.47 -7.52 -16.13
CA LEU A 5 10.75 -6.85 -16.21
C LEU A 5 10.59 -5.31 -16.25
N LEU A 6 9.59 -4.83 -16.98
CA LEU A 6 9.27 -3.40 -17.07
C LEU A 6 8.80 -2.82 -15.73
N ILE A 7 8.00 -3.59 -14.97
CA ILE A 7 7.56 -3.21 -13.62
C ILE A 7 8.76 -3.15 -12.66
N LEU A 8 9.67 -4.12 -12.71
CA LEU A 8 10.90 -4.11 -11.90
C LEU A 8 11.80 -2.90 -12.21
N ILE A 9 11.93 -2.53 -13.48
CA ILE A 9 12.72 -1.38 -13.92
C ILE A 9 12.06 -0.06 -13.48
N THR A 10 10.74 0.04 -13.55
CA THR A 10 10.03 1.25 -13.10
C THR A 10 10.01 1.39 -11.58
N ILE A 11 9.95 0.29 -10.83
CA ILE A 11 10.12 0.30 -9.38
C ILE A 11 11.55 0.73 -9.01
N SER A 12 12.57 0.26 -9.72
CA SER A 12 13.97 0.62 -9.41
C SER A 12 14.27 2.10 -9.69
N THR A 13 13.67 2.70 -10.72
CA THR A 13 13.81 4.14 -11.01
C THR A 13 13.08 5.02 -9.99
N ILE A 14 11.95 4.58 -9.44
CA ILE A 14 11.27 5.28 -8.34
C ILE A 14 12.11 5.19 -7.05
N ILE A 15 12.70 4.02 -6.77
CA ILE A 15 13.56 3.82 -5.59
C ILE A 15 14.82 4.70 -5.67
N SER A 16 15.41 4.86 -6.86
CA SER A 16 16.61 5.70 -7.01
C SER A 16 16.33 7.18 -6.75
N GLN A 17 15.15 7.69 -7.10
CA GLN A 17 14.72 9.06 -6.79
C GLN A 17 14.42 9.30 -5.30
N LEU A 18 14.09 8.25 -4.54
CA LEU A 18 13.83 8.36 -3.10
C LEU A 18 15.13 8.53 -2.26
N SER A 19 16.30 8.23 -2.86
CA SER A 19 17.61 8.24 -2.17
C SER A 19 18.11 9.63 -1.77
N SER A 20 17.53 10.71 -2.29
CA SER A 20 17.85 12.08 -1.87
C SER A 20 17.25 12.48 -0.52
N ILE A 21 16.40 11.64 0.07
CA ILE A 21 15.87 11.82 1.42
C ILE A 21 16.79 11.08 2.40
N THR A 22 17.53 11.83 3.23
CA THR A 22 18.33 11.25 4.31
C THR A 22 17.39 10.83 5.45
N ILE A 23 16.75 9.67 5.30
CA ILE A 23 15.86 9.11 6.34
C ILE A 23 16.73 8.42 7.40
N ASP A 24 16.78 8.98 8.60
CA ASP A 24 17.37 8.29 9.74
C ASP A 24 16.46 7.15 10.21
N PHE A 25 16.75 5.94 9.74
CA PHE A 25 15.98 4.74 10.07
C PHE A 25 16.12 4.27 11.52
N LYS A 26 17.10 4.80 12.28
CA LYS A 26 17.25 4.49 13.72
C LYS A 26 16.24 5.25 14.56
N LYS A 27 15.78 6.41 14.09
CA LYS A 27 14.83 7.25 14.84
C LYS A 27 13.39 6.84 14.60
N HIS A 28 12.65 6.60 15.69
CA HIS A 28 11.20 6.40 15.63
C HIS A 28 10.50 7.70 15.27
N SER A 29 9.91 7.73 14.08
CA SER A 29 9.22 8.89 13.52
C SER A 29 8.14 8.45 12.54
N GLY A 30 7.15 9.34 12.34
CA GLY A 30 6.11 9.15 11.33
C GLY A 30 6.67 8.92 9.94
N ILE A 31 7.71 9.67 9.54
CA ILE A 31 8.34 9.53 8.21
C ILE A 31 8.97 8.14 8.05
N THR A 32 9.66 7.66 9.09
CA THR A 32 10.27 6.33 9.07
C THR A 32 9.21 5.22 8.99
N ALA A 33 8.07 5.40 9.68
CA ALA A 33 6.93 4.48 9.60
C ALA A 33 6.27 4.51 8.21
N ALA A 34 6.02 5.69 7.66
CA ALA A 34 5.41 5.88 6.35
C ALA A 34 6.22 5.24 5.23
N THR A 35 7.55 5.44 5.24
CA THR A 35 8.47 4.87 4.24
C THR A 35 8.42 3.35 4.23
N ARG A 36 8.35 2.72 5.40
CA ARG A 36 8.17 1.26 5.49
C ARG A 36 6.82 0.82 4.90
N SER A 37 5.75 1.57 5.17
CA SER A 37 4.42 1.30 4.63
C SER A 37 4.30 1.55 3.10
N ILE A 38 5.14 2.39 2.51
CA ILE A 38 5.23 2.54 1.04
C ILE A 38 5.74 1.24 0.42
N ILE A 39 6.80 0.67 1.01
CA ILE A 39 7.42 -0.57 0.52
C ILE A 39 6.48 -1.76 0.73
N LEU A 40 5.93 -1.90 1.93
CA LEU A 40 5.08 -3.03 2.29
C LEU A 40 3.92 -2.57 3.18
N PRO A 41 2.67 -2.79 2.75
CA PRO A 41 1.50 -2.33 3.50
C PRO A 41 1.41 -3.03 4.85
N GLY A 42 1.12 -2.26 5.91
CA GLY A 42 1.12 -2.73 7.30
C GLY A 42 2.48 -2.70 8.00
N TRP A 43 3.61 -2.48 7.30
CA TRP A 43 4.94 -2.48 7.92
C TRP A 43 5.15 -1.28 8.85
N GLY A 44 4.70 -0.09 8.46
CA GLY A 44 4.73 1.09 9.34
C GLY A 44 3.87 0.91 10.58
N GLN A 45 2.71 0.25 10.47
CA GLN A 45 1.86 -0.09 11.62
C GLN A 45 2.53 -1.11 12.54
N TYR A 46 3.24 -2.07 11.97
CA TYR A 46 4.00 -3.05 12.75
C TYR A 46 5.10 -2.36 13.55
N TYR A 47 5.82 -1.44 12.89
CA TYR A 47 6.82 -0.58 13.52
C TYR A 47 6.25 0.31 14.63
N ASN A 48 4.97 0.70 14.52
CA ASN A 48 4.25 1.45 15.54
C ASN A 48 3.60 0.56 16.62
N GLU A 49 3.97 -0.72 16.71
CA GLU A 49 3.40 -1.75 17.61
C GLU A 49 1.89 -2.00 17.44
N GLN A 50 1.30 -1.61 16.31
CA GLN A 50 -0.14 -1.75 16.02
C GLN A 50 -0.45 -3.01 15.20
N LYS A 51 -0.21 -4.18 15.81
CA LYS A 51 -0.34 -5.49 15.14
C LYS A 51 -1.69 -5.71 14.45
N ASN A 52 -2.80 -5.33 15.09
CA ASN A 52 -4.13 -5.48 14.48
C ASN A 52 -4.25 -4.70 13.17
N LYS A 53 -3.74 -3.46 13.14
CA LYS A 53 -3.75 -2.65 11.92
C LYS A 53 -2.79 -3.18 10.86
N THR A 54 -1.66 -3.77 11.26
CA THR A 54 -0.76 -4.46 10.32
C THR A 54 -1.50 -5.51 9.51
N TYR A 55 -2.23 -6.41 10.18
CA TYR A 55 -2.97 -7.47 9.49
C TYR A 55 -4.10 -6.93 8.62
N ILE A 56 -4.82 -5.91 9.09
CA ILE A 56 -5.90 -5.26 8.33
C ILE A 56 -5.35 -4.62 7.05
N PHE A 57 -4.33 -3.77 7.16
CA PHE A 57 -3.78 -3.08 5.98
C PHE A 57 -3.07 -4.03 5.03
N ALA A 58 -2.31 -5.00 5.53
CA ALA A 58 -1.69 -6.02 4.70
C ALA A 58 -2.76 -6.82 3.95
N GLY A 59 -3.78 -7.33 4.64
CA GLY A 59 -4.86 -8.09 4.04
C GLY A 59 -5.65 -7.32 2.98
N LEU A 60 -6.04 -6.07 3.28
CA LEU A 60 -6.79 -5.23 2.34
C LEU A 60 -5.95 -4.84 1.12
N CYS A 61 -4.73 -4.33 1.33
CA CYS A 61 -3.89 -3.89 0.22
C CYS A 61 -3.50 -5.06 -0.68
N PHE A 62 -3.04 -6.19 -0.11
CA PHE A 62 -2.69 -7.36 -0.91
C PHE A 62 -3.91 -8.04 -1.53
N GLY A 63 -5.06 -8.02 -0.87
CA GLY A 63 -6.33 -8.48 -1.45
C GLY A 63 -6.71 -7.68 -2.69
N MET A 64 -6.70 -6.33 -2.60
CA MET A 64 -7.01 -5.45 -3.73
C MET A 64 -5.97 -5.57 -4.85
N LEU A 65 -4.68 -5.67 -4.51
CA LEU A 65 -3.63 -5.90 -5.49
C LEU A 65 -3.83 -7.25 -6.21
N GLY A 66 -4.17 -8.30 -5.45
CA GLY A 66 -4.48 -9.62 -6.01
C GLY A 66 -5.67 -9.58 -6.98
N LEU A 67 -6.75 -8.88 -6.61
CA LEU A 67 -7.90 -8.67 -7.48
C LEU A 67 -7.53 -7.87 -8.74
N THR A 68 -6.71 -6.83 -8.61
CA THR A 68 -6.21 -6.04 -9.74
C THR A 68 -5.43 -6.92 -10.72
N LEU A 69 -4.50 -7.73 -10.22
CA LEU A 69 -3.69 -8.64 -11.03
C LEU A 69 -4.55 -9.73 -11.69
N PHE A 70 -5.52 -10.27 -10.96
CA PHE A 70 -6.48 -11.24 -11.50
C PHE A 70 -7.29 -10.63 -12.64
N SER A 71 -7.95 -9.49 -12.41
CA SER A 71 -8.74 -8.80 -13.43
C SER A 71 -7.90 -8.40 -14.65
N TYR A 72 -6.65 -7.98 -14.43
CA TYR A 72 -5.73 -7.64 -15.51
C TYR A 72 -5.39 -8.87 -16.37
N ASN A 73 -5.18 -10.04 -15.76
CA ASN A 73 -4.96 -11.27 -16.52
C ASN A 73 -6.19 -11.64 -17.36
N GLN A 74 -7.39 -11.53 -16.79
CA GLN A 74 -8.65 -11.77 -17.53
C GLN A 74 -8.83 -10.77 -18.68
N GLN A 75 -8.49 -9.49 -18.46
CA GLN A 75 -8.50 -8.47 -19.50
C GLN A 75 -7.56 -8.84 -20.65
N GLU A 76 -6.34 -9.32 -20.35
CA GLU A 76 -5.35 -9.71 -21.35
C GLU A 76 -5.82 -10.93 -22.17
N GLU A 77 -6.49 -11.90 -21.54
CA GLU A 77 -7.10 -13.03 -22.25
C GLU A 77 -8.27 -12.61 -23.13
N ALA A 78 -9.17 -11.75 -22.63
CA ALA A 78 -10.29 -11.22 -23.40
C ALA A 78 -9.82 -10.42 -24.61
N TYR A 79 -8.75 -9.61 -24.43
CA TYR A 79 -8.13 -8.85 -25.51
C TYR A 79 -7.58 -9.77 -26.62
N LYS A 80 -6.86 -10.85 -26.26
CA LYS A 80 -6.34 -11.81 -27.24
C LYS A 80 -7.46 -12.47 -28.05
N LYS A 81 -8.54 -12.90 -27.40
CA LYS A 81 -9.72 -13.50 -28.07
C LYS A 81 -10.38 -12.52 -29.04
N TYR A 82 -10.44 -11.24 -28.67
CA TYR A 82 -10.95 -10.18 -29.54
C TYR A 82 -10.03 -9.97 -30.76
N GLU A 83 -8.72 -9.86 -30.53
CA GLU A 83 -7.71 -9.63 -31.57
C GLU A 83 -7.65 -10.77 -32.59
N GLU A 84 -7.68 -12.03 -32.13
CA GLU A 84 -7.63 -13.22 -32.99
C GLU A 84 -8.83 -13.34 -33.96
N LYS A 85 -10.01 -12.84 -33.58
CA LYS A 85 -11.21 -12.93 -34.43
C LYS A 85 -11.33 -11.78 -35.44
N GLY A 86 -10.63 -10.67 -35.25
CA GLY A 86 -10.60 -9.55 -36.21
C GLY A 86 -11.94 -8.82 -36.47
N ILE A 87 -13.02 -9.18 -35.76
CA ILE A 87 -14.34 -8.55 -35.91
C ILE A 87 -14.48 -7.48 -34.82
N ARG A 88 -14.42 -6.22 -35.26
CA ARG A 88 -14.47 -5.00 -34.45
C ARG A 88 -15.78 -4.83 -33.65
N ASP A 89 -16.83 -5.58 -34.00
CA ASP A 89 -18.16 -5.46 -33.42
C ASP A 89 -18.67 -6.83 -32.92
N SER A 90 -18.28 -7.19 -31.71
CA SER A 90 -18.74 -8.44 -31.12
C SER A 90 -18.70 -8.39 -29.61
N VAL A 91 -19.53 -9.22 -28.98
CA VAL A 91 -19.60 -9.50 -27.53
C VAL A 91 -18.21 -9.60 -26.87
N LEU A 92 -17.17 -9.98 -27.62
CA LEU A 92 -15.78 -10.07 -27.16
C LEU A 92 -15.16 -8.71 -26.81
N TYR A 93 -15.44 -7.64 -27.56
CA TYR A 93 -14.96 -6.31 -27.22
C TYR A 93 -15.59 -5.82 -25.91
N LYS A 94 -16.89 -6.08 -25.73
CA LYS A 94 -17.61 -5.75 -24.49
C LYS A 94 -17.07 -6.54 -23.29
N ASP A 95 -16.71 -7.81 -23.48
CA ASP A 95 -16.08 -8.62 -22.44
C ASP A 95 -14.70 -8.06 -22.04
N TYR A 96 -13.87 -7.72 -23.03
CA TYR A 96 -12.61 -7.00 -22.80
C TYR A 96 -12.83 -5.69 -22.03
N GLU A 97 -13.78 -4.86 -22.45
CA GLU A 97 -14.08 -3.57 -21.84
C GLU A 97 -14.53 -3.72 -20.38
N ASN A 98 -15.35 -4.75 -20.07
CA ASN A 98 -15.75 -5.05 -18.70
C ASN A 98 -14.55 -5.39 -17.81
N TRP A 99 -13.64 -6.25 -18.29
CA TRP A 99 -12.43 -6.60 -17.54
C TRP A 99 -11.46 -5.43 -17.41
N TYR A 100 -11.35 -4.60 -18.45
CA TYR A 100 -10.57 -3.36 -18.42
C TYR A 100 -11.08 -2.39 -17.34
N ASN A 101 -12.39 -2.14 -17.32
CA ASN A 101 -13.03 -1.29 -16.31
C ASN A 101 -12.87 -1.87 -14.91
N THR A 102 -13.06 -3.18 -14.75
CA THR A 102 -12.86 -3.88 -13.47
C THR A 102 -11.41 -3.74 -12.97
N THR A 103 -10.44 -3.90 -13.86
CA THR A 103 -9.00 -3.73 -13.55
C THR A 103 -8.70 -2.31 -13.11
N ASN A 104 -9.24 -1.30 -13.80
CA ASN A 104 -9.06 0.10 -13.44
C ASN A 104 -9.68 0.43 -12.08
N VAL A 105 -10.88 -0.09 -11.77
CA VAL A 105 -11.53 0.09 -10.47
C VAL A 105 -10.67 -0.52 -9.36
N PHE A 106 -10.26 -1.79 -9.46
CA PHE A 106 -9.42 -2.40 -8.43
C PHE A 106 -8.03 -1.78 -8.35
N GLY A 107 -7.45 -1.35 -9.47
CA GLY A 107 -6.19 -0.62 -9.50
C GLY A 107 -6.27 0.69 -8.73
N LEU A 108 -7.33 1.47 -8.95
CA LEU A 108 -7.59 2.71 -8.20
C LEU A 108 -7.79 2.42 -6.71
N LEU A 109 -8.60 1.42 -6.36
CA LEU A 109 -8.81 1.02 -4.97
C LEU A 109 -7.51 0.57 -4.30
N THR A 110 -6.64 -0.14 -5.01
CA THR A 110 -5.32 -0.55 -4.52
C THR A 110 -4.47 0.67 -4.19
N ILE A 111 -4.39 1.66 -5.10
CA ILE A 111 -3.62 2.89 -4.89
C ILE A 111 -4.16 3.68 -3.69
N LEU A 112 -5.49 3.84 -3.60
CA LEU A 112 -6.13 4.54 -2.49
C LEU A 112 -5.89 3.81 -1.16
N CYS A 113 -6.03 2.49 -1.12
CA CYS A 113 -5.79 1.69 0.08
C CYS A 113 -4.34 1.80 0.54
N TRP A 114 -3.38 1.72 -0.40
CA TRP A 114 -1.96 1.88 -0.09
C TRP A 114 -1.65 3.27 0.45
N SER A 115 -2.25 4.32 -0.13
CA SER A 115 -2.08 5.71 0.29
C SER A 115 -2.62 5.93 1.71
N ILE A 116 -3.80 5.39 2.02
CA ILE A 116 -4.40 5.45 3.37
C ILE A 116 -3.50 4.70 4.38
N ASN A 117 -2.98 3.54 4.00
CA ASN A 117 -2.04 2.77 4.82
C ASN A 117 -0.76 3.57 5.15
N VAL A 118 -0.18 4.27 4.17
CA VAL A 118 1.01 5.12 4.37
C VAL A 118 0.70 6.29 5.28
N TYR A 119 -0.44 6.95 5.07
CA TYR A 119 -0.88 8.08 5.90
C TYR A 119 -1.15 7.66 7.36
N ASP A 120 -1.83 6.52 7.58
CA ASP A 120 -2.07 6.00 8.93
C ASP A 120 -0.74 5.68 9.64
N ALA A 121 0.25 5.10 8.94
CA ALA A 121 1.56 4.83 9.49
C ALA A 121 2.30 6.12 9.91
N TYR A 122 2.21 7.16 9.07
CA TYR A 122 2.78 8.48 9.34
C TYR A 122 2.21 9.09 10.63
N VAL A 123 0.89 9.26 10.69
CA VAL A 123 0.20 9.92 11.82
C VAL A 123 0.43 9.16 13.12
N ASN A 124 0.39 7.83 13.08
CA ASN A 124 0.56 7.02 14.28
C ASN A 124 2.02 6.92 14.75
N GLY A 125 2.98 6.99 13.83
CA GLY A 125 4.40 7.01 14.19
C GLY A 125 4.78 8.28 14.96
N GLU A 126 4.14 9.41 14.65
CA GLU A 126 4.33 10.64 15.44
C GLU A 126 3.71 10.55 16.84
N LYS A 127 2.56 9.89 16.97
CA LYS A 127 1.86 9.71 18.25
C LYS A 127 2.59 8.77 19.21
N TYR A 128 3.24 7.72 18.69
CA TYR A 128 3.97 6.76 19.50
C TYR A 128 5.02 7.45 20.40
N LYS A 129 5.62 8.54 19.91
CA LYS A 129 6.59 9.37 20.64
C LYS A 129 5.98 10.23 21.76
N LYS A 130 4.66 10.42 21.81
CA LYS A 130 3.97 11.37 22.71
C LYS A 130 3.00 10.71 23.69
N GLN A 131 3.32 9.53 24.22
CA GLN A 131 2.49 8.92 25.26
C GLN A 131 2.94 9.38 26.66
N TYR A 132 2.09 10.20 27.29
CA TYR A 132 2.22 10.63 28.68
C TYR A 132 1.22 9.84 29.53
N TRP A 133 1.70 9.20 30.59
CA TRP A 133 0.87 8.54 31.57
C TRP A 133 0.93 9.33 32.87
N PHE A 134 -0.23 9.71 33.38
CA PHE A 134 -0.38 10.31 34.70
C PHE A 134 -0.91 9.24 35.63
N TYR A 135 -0.22 8.98 36.73
CA TYR A 135 -0.80 8.20 37.83
C TYR A 135 -0.61 8.92 39.15
N PHE A 136 -1.62 8.76 39.99
CA PHE A 136 -1.66 9.34 41.33
C PHE A 136 -1.07 8.33 42.31
N LYS A 137 0.04 8.69 42.96
CA LYS A 137 0.62 7.88 44.01
C LYS A 137 0.62 8.69 45.31
N LYS A 138 -0.35 8.38 46.17
CA LYS A 138 -0.33 8.68 47.62
C LYS A 138 0.03 10.15 47.96
N ASP A 139 -0.46 11.11 47.17
CA ASP A 139 -0.23 12.58 47.26
C ASP A 139 0.80 13.19 46.29
N LYS A 140 1.28 12.44 45.28
CA LYS A 140 2.11 12.96 44.18
C LYS A 140 1.51 12.63 42.82
N ILE A 141 1.57 13.58 41.89
CA ILE A 141 1.34 13.36 40.46
C ILE A 141 2.66 12.90 39.84
N CYS A 142 2.71 11.65 39.38
CA CYS A 142 3.85 11.15 38.63
C CYS A 142 3.54 11.21 37.13
N VAL A 143 4.39 11.92 36.38
CA VAL A 143 4.36 11.92 34.92
C VAL A 143 5.37 10.88 34.45
N VAL A 144 4.87 9.81 33.84
CA VAL A 144 5.72 8.84 33.15
C VAL A 144 5.60 9.08 31.66
N TYR A 145 6.75 9.29 31.03
CA TYR A 145 6.87 9.44 29.60
C TYR A 145 7.65 8.23 29.06
N ARG A 146 7.17 7.63 27.97
CA ARG A 146 7.84 6.50 27.31
C ARG A 146 8.70 7.06 26.18
N PHE A 147 10.03 6.87 26.26
CA PHE A 147 10.96 7.16 25.15
C PHE A 147 10.79 6.15 24.02
#